data_AF-A0A2E3KAK2-F1
#
_entry.id   AF-A0A2E3KAK2-F1
#
_cell.length_a   1.000
_cell.length_b   1.000
_cell.length_c   1.000
_cell.angle_alpha   90.00
_cell.angle_beta   90.00
_cell.angle_gamma   90.00
#
_symmetry.space_group_name_H-M   'P 1'
#
loop_
_entity.id
_entity.type
_entity.pdbx_description
1 polymer ?
#
loop_
_entity_poly.entity_id
_entity_poly.type
_entity_poly.pdbx_seq_one_letter_code
_entity_poly.pdbx_strand_id
1 'polypeptide(L)' 'MPLTSSEALNSATLPYILTLAEKGTKALDMDKNLRNGLNIRNGEIMHDAVIGAIGKTPSS' A
#
# COMPACT_ATOMS: atom_id res chain seq x y z
N MET A 1 -3.96 -7.99 23.94
CA MET A 1 -5.41 -7.84 23.67
C MET A 1 -5.61 -7.65 22.16
N PRO A 2 -5.81 -8.71 21.37
CA PRO A 2 -5.88 -8.60 19.91
C PRO A 2 -7.20 -8.02 19.39
N LEU A 3 -8.31 -8.15 20.13
CA LEU A 3 -9.65 -7.76 19.65
C LEU A 3 -9.77 -6.25 19.39
N THR A 4 -9.50 -5.42 20.40
CA THR A 4 -9.61 -3.96 20.28
C THR A 4 -8.64 -3.39 19.24
N SER A 5 -7.41 -3.93 19.14
CA SER A 5 -6.46 -3.51 18.12
C SER A 5 -6.93 -3.88 16.71
N SER A 6 -7.56 -5.04 16.53
CA SER A 6 -8.10 -5.45 15.24
C SER A 6 -9.29 -4.60 14.83
N GLU A 7 -10.20 -4.27 15.74
CA GLU A 7 -11.34 -3.39 15.46
C GLU A 7 -10.89 -1.98 15.07
N ALA A 8 -9.91 -1.43 15.78
CA ALA A 8 -9.31 -0.14 15.46
C ALA A 8 -8.62 -0.15 14.09
N LEU A 9 -7.85 -1.20 13.79
CA LEU A 9 -7.19 -1.37 12.50
C LEU A 9 -8.21 -1.51 11.35
N ASN A 10 -9.26 -2.32 11.54
CA ASN A 10 -10.31 -2.49 10.55
C ASN A 10 -11.00 -1.16 10.26
N SER A 11 -11.35 -0.40 11.30
CA SER A 11 -11.99 0.92 11.14
C SER A 11 -11.12 1.89 10.36
N ALA A 12 -9.80 1.89 10.59
CA ALA A 12 -8.85 2.75 9.89
C ALA A 12 -8.58 2.30 8.44
N THR A 13 -8.66 1.00 8.15
CA THR A 13 -8.29 0.42 6.84
C THR A 13 -9.47 0.17 5.91
N LEU A 14 -10.70 0.05 6.44
CA LEU A 14 -11.89 -0.27 5.66
C LEU A 14 -12.15 0.68 4.47
N PRO A 15 -12.02 2.02 4.60
CA PRO A 15 -12.22 2.92 3.46
C PRO A 15 -11.26 2.63 2.29
N TYR A 16 -10.01 2.28 2.59
CA TYR A 16 -8.99 1.93 1.61
C TYR A 16 -9.29 0.59 0.94
N ILE A 17 -9.74 -0.39 1.73
CA ILE A 17 -10.12 -1.72 1.23
C ILE A 17 -11.29 -1.62 0.25
N LEU A 18 -12.32 -0.84 0.58
CA LEU A 18 -13.48 -0.65 -0.30
C LEU A 18 -13.08 0.04 -1.60
N THR A 19 -12.24 1.08 -1.53
CA THR A 19 -11.75 1.81 -2.71
C THR A 19 -10.96 0.88 -3.64
N LEU A 20 -10.08 0.03 -3.08
CA LEU A 20 -9.34 -0.97 -3.84
C LEU A 20 -10.26 -2.04 -4.44
N ALA A 21 -11.28 -2.49 -3.70
CA ALA A 21 -12.22 -3.51 -4.18
C ALA A 21 -13.04 -3.00 -5.38
N GLU A 22 -13.46 -1.74 -5.37
CA GLU A 22 -14.26 -1.16 -6.45
C GLU A 22 -13.43 -0.79 -7.69
N LYS A 23 -12.21 -0.29 -7.50
CA LYS A 23 -11.42 0.36 -8.57
C LYS A 23 -10.18 -0.41 -8.97
N GLY A 24 -9.81 -1.44 -8.22
CA GLY A 24 -8.54 -2.14 -8.38
C GLY A 24 -7.35 -1.18 -8.23
N THR A 25 -6.29 -1.42 -9.02
CA THR A 25 -5.06 -0.62 -8.96
C THR A 25 -5.24 0.83 -9.39
N LYS A 26 -6.31 1.18 -10.11
CA LYS A 26 -6.64 2.57 -10.47
C LYS A 26 -6.91 3.43 -9.22
N ALA A 27 -7.23 2.83 -8.08
CA ALA A 27 -7.36 3.53 -6.81
C ALA A 27 -6.09 4.31 -6.42
N LEU A 28 -4.91 3.82 -6.83
CA LEU A 28 -3.62 4.47 -6.57
C LEU A 28 -3.48 5.84 -7.26
N ASP A 29 -4.19 6.05 -8.36
CA ASP A 29 -4.16 7.33 -9.09
C ASP A 29 -5.10 8.37 -8.45
N MET A 30 -6.06 7.90 -7.65
CA MET A 30 -7.12 8.72 -7.06
C MET A 30 -6.88 9.02 -5.57
N ASP A 31 -6.16 8.16 -4.86
CA ASP A 31 -5.91 8.27 -3.43
C ASP A 31 -4.40 8.35 -3.14
N LYS A 32 -3.97 9.53 -2.68
CA LYS A 32 -2.57 9.80 -2.32
C LYS A 32 -2.06 8.89 -1.19
N ASN A 33 -2.91 8.54 -0.22
CA ASN A 33 -2.51 7.69 0.90
C ASN A 33 -2.28 6.25 0.43
N LEU A 34 -3.17 5.72 -0.42
CA LEU A 34 -2.94 4.42 -1.07
C LEU A 34 -1.66 4.42 -1.91
N ARG A 35 -1.44 5.48 -2.70
CA ARG A 35 -0.23 5.62 -3.52
C ARG A 35 1.04 5.65 -2.68
N ASN A 36 1.03 6.37 -1.56
CA ASN A 36 2.17 6.43 -0.66
C ASN A 36 2.48 5.08 0.02
N GLY A 37 1.48 4.22 0.18
CA GLY A 37 1.63 2.86 0.72
C GLY A 37 2.13 1.82 -0.29
N LEU A 38 2.20 2.13 -1.59
CA LEU A 38 2.66 1.20 -2.61
C LEU A 38 4.16 0.93 -2.47
N ASN A 39 4.53 -0.33 -2.20
CA ASN A 39 5.92 -0.74 -2.06
C ASN A 39 6.53 -1.32 -3.33
N ILE A 40 5.80 -2.21 -4.03
CA ILE A 40 6.29 -2.92 -5.21
C ILE A 40 5.19 -2.95 -6.27
N ARG A 41 5.56 -2.77 -7.55
CA ARG A 41 4.66 -2.97 -8.69
C ARG A 41 5.44 -3.51 -9.87
N ASN A 42 4.91 -4.54 -10.54
CA ASN A 42 5.52 -5.14 -11.74
C ASN A 42 6.99 -5.56 -11.55
N GLY A 43 7.37 -6.02 -10.35
CA GLY A 43 8.75 -6.42 -10.03
C GLY A 43 9.68 -5.26 -9.65
N GLU A 44 9.21 -4.02 -9.68
CA GLU A 44 9.98 -2.83 -9.33
C GLU A 44 9.63 -2.31 -7.94
N ILE A 45 10.65 -1.87 -7.19
CA ILE A 45 10.46 -1.17 -5.92
C ILE A 45 10.00 0.27 -6.20
N MET A 46 8.87 0.65 -5.61
CA MET A 46 8.22 1.95 -5.81
C MET A 46 8.41 2.91 -4.64
N HIS A 47 8.70 2.40 -3.44
CA HIS A 47 8.76 3.20 -2.21
C HIS A 47 10.19 3.61 -1.87
N ASP A 48 10.44 4.92 -1.79
CA ASP A 48 11.79 5.49 -1.61
C ASP A 48 12.50 4.96 -0.36
N ALA A 49 11.79 4.77 0.75
CA ALA A 49 12.42 4.25 1.98
C ALA A 49 12.91 2.81 1.81
N VAL A 50 12.23 1.99 0.98
CA VAL A 50 12.69 0.64 0.66
C VAL A 50 13.91 0.71 -0.25
N ILE A 51 13.89 1.56 -1.28
CA ILE A 51 15.04 1.78 -2.18
C ILE A 51 16.28 2.21 -1.37
N GLY A 52 16.12 3.13 -0.42
CA GLY A 52 17.20 3.60 0.43
C GLY A 52 17.76 2.53 1.37
N ALA A 53 16.93 1.57 1.79
CA ALA A 53 17.33 0.50 2.70
C ALA A 53 18.03 -0.67 2.00
N ILE A 54 17.57 -1.08 0.81
CA ILE A 54 18.02 -2.33 0.15
C ILE A 54 18.60 -2.14 -1.26
N GLY A 55 18.57 -0.92 -1.81
CA GLY A 55 18.92 -0.64 -3.21
C GLY A 55 17.79 -0.96 -4.19
N LYS A 56 17.95 -0.58 -5.47
CA LYS A 56 16.99 -0.98 -6.52
C LYS A 56 17.14 -2.49 -6.79
N THR A 57 16.03 -3.17 -7.09
CA THR A 57 16.08 -4.57 -7.58
C THR A 57 16.98 -4.64 -8.81
N PRO A 58 17.78 -5.71 -8.99
CA PRO A 58 18.58 -5.87 -10.20
C PRO A 58 17.63 -5.87 -11.40
N SER A 59 17.76 -4.87 -12.26
CA SER A 59 17.21 -4.95 -13.62
C SER A 59 17.84 -6.16 -14.27
N SER A 60 17.03 -7.19 -14.53
CA SER A 60 17.43 -8.36 -15.30
C SER A 60 17.82 -7.97 -16.72
#